data_AF-A0A1N7FHJ3-F1
#
_entry.id   AF-A0A1N7FHJ3-F1
#
_cell.length_a   1.000
_cell.length_b   1.000
_cell.length_c   1.000
_cell.angle_alpha   90.00
_cell.angle_beta   90.00
_cell.angle_gamma   90.00
#
_symmetry.space_group_name_H-M   'P 1'
#
loop_
_entity.id
_entity.type
_entity.pdbx_description
1 polymer ?
#
loop_
_entity_poly.entity_id
_entity_poly.type
_entity_poly.pdbx_seq_one_letter_code
_entity_poly.pdbx_strand_id
1 'polypeptide(L)'
;MSNEEWLTYGQPADAIGESDMVFARRGDEFVLMPIELLGVDIVEEHEHVPGEIFLSGISADEGYFEITDALESIDIDKLFDQVEDESVYSRREAEVAVLGGLFDLSQDEIAAILDLSKNTVRNHIQAARDRWEKAQKTNNYTKP
;
A
#
# COMPACT_ATOMS: atom_id res chain seq x y z
N MET A 1 -26.03 3.92 -8.67
CA MET A 1 -25.68 3.89 -7.24
C MET A 1 -24.30 4.52 -7.18
N SER A 2 -24.11 5.57 -6.39
CA SER A 2 -22.74 6.07 -6.16
C SER A 2 -22.00 4.92 -5.48
N ASN A 3 -20.93 4.42 -6.08
CA ASN A 3 -20.03 3.54 -5.33
C ASN A 3 -19.46 4.39 -4.19
N GLU A 4 -19.59 3.89 -2.96
CA GLU A 4 -18.93 4.49 -1.81
C GLU A 4 -17.43 4.51 -2.06
N GLU A 5 -16.82 5.66 -1.86
CA GLU A 5 -15.41 5.90 -2.11
C GLU A 5 -14.66 5.98 -0.78
N TRP A 6 -13.61 5.18 -0.70
CA TRP A 6 -12.74 5.04 0.46
C TRP A 6 -11.30 5.27 0.02
N LEU A 7 -10.53 5.89 0.91
CA LEU A 7 -9.08 5.97 0.83
C LEU A 7 -8.51 5.16 1.98
N THR A 8 -7.79 4.08 1.66
CA THR A 8 -7.09 3.28 2.66
C THR A 8 -5.60 3.54 2.56
N TYR A 9 -4.92 3.77 3.68
CA TYR A 9 -3.49 4.05 3.68
C TYR A 9 -2.72 3.05 4.52
N GLY A 10 -1.51 2.73 4.07
CA GLY A 10 -0.62 1.75 4.65
C GLY A 10 0.65 2.39 5.21
N GLN A 11 1.80 1.89 4.77
CA GLN A 11 3.10 2.30 5.30
C GLN A 11 3.60 3.63 4.70
N PRO A 12 4.48 4.34 5.42
CA PRO A 12 5.29 5.42 4.84
C PRO A 12 6.04 4.97 3.57
N ALA A 13 6.16 5.87 2.60
CA ALA A 13 6.79 5.61 1.31
C ALA A 13 8.32 5.76 1.33
N ASP A 14 8.93 5.59 2.50
CA ASP A 14 10.39 5.54 2.69
C ASP A 14 11.07 4.54 1.77
N ALA A 15 10.38 3.44 1.44
CA ALA A 15 10.88 2.38 0.57
C ALA A 15 11.21 2.85 -0.86
N ILE A 16 10.59 3.95 -1.31
CA ILE A 16 10.84 4.56 -2.63
C ILE A 16 11.51 5.94 -2.52
N GLY A 17 11.92 6.34 -1.32
CA GLY A 17 12.58 7.63 -1.07
C GLY A 17 11.64 8.83 -0.87
N GLU A 18 10.33 8.61 -0.82
CA GLU A 18 9.29 9.64 -0.64
C GLU A 18 8.82 9.66 0.82
N SER A 19 9.69 10.06 1.74
CA SER A 19 9.46 9.95 3.19
C SER A 19 8.34 10.84 3.76
N ASP A 20 7.89 11.82 2.98
CA ASP A 20 6.77 12.70 3.27
C ASP A 20 5.43 12.17 2.74
N MET A 21 5.43 10.99 2.13
CA MET A 21 4.25 10.33 1.57
C MET A 21 3.96 8.99 2.26
N VAL A 22 2.72 8.52 2.17
CA VAL A 22 2.30 7.15 2.52
C VAL A 22 1.74 6.45 1.30
N PHE A 23 1.93 5.14 1.23
CA PHE A 23 1.24 4.30 0.26
C PHE A 23 -0.25 4.25 0.62
N ALA A 24 -1.11 4.49 -0.36
CA ALA A 24 -2.55 4.45 -0.18
C ALA A 24 -3.27 3.88 -1.40
N ARG A 25 -4.54 3.53 -1.21
CA ARG A 25 -5.41 2.97 -2.24
C ARG A 25 -6.74 3.71 -2.21
N ARG A 26 -7.15 4.20 -3.38
CA ARG A 26 -8.43 4.88 -3.61
C ARG A 26 -9.25 4.04 -4.56
N GLY A 27 -10.24 3.31 -4.04
CA GLY A 27 -10.98 2.33 -4.85
C GLY A 27 -10.04 1.28 -5.47
N ASP A 28 -9.90 1.28 -6.80
CA ASP A 28 -8.98 0.37 -7.52
C ASP A 28 -7.64 1.02 -7.90
N GLU A 29 -7.43 2.28 -7.54
CA GLU A 29 -6.21 3.03 -7.84
C GLU A 29 -5.22 2.96 -6.67
N PHE A 30 -3.95 2.73 -7.00
CA PHE A 30 -2.84 2.86 -6.05
C PHE A 30 -2.28 4.27 -6.14
N VAL A 31 -2.13 4.93 -4.99
CA VAL A 31 -1.72 6.32 -4.90
C VAL A 31 -0.71 6.53 -3.77
N LEU A 32 0.04 7.63 -3.83
CA LEU A 32 0.72 8.21 -2.69
C LEU A 32 -0.14 9.32 -2.11
N MET A 33 -0.19 9.39 -0.79
CA MET A 33 -0.86 10.45 -0.05
C MET A 33 0.17 11.21 0.81
N PRO A 34 0.18 12.55 0.80
CA PRO A 34 1.03 13.32 1.71
C PRO A 34 0.71 13.00 3.18
N ILE A 35 1.74 12.75 3.98
CA ILE A 35 1.61 12.47 5.43
C ILE A 35 0.93 13.63 6.15
N GLU A 36 1.14 14.87 5.70
CA GLU A 36 0.54 16.05 6.31
C GLU A 36 -0.99 16.03 6.28
N LEU A 37 -1.61 15.31 5.35
CA LEU A 37 -3.07 15.15 5.30
C LEU A 37 -3.61 14.38 6.50
N LEU A 38 -2.83 13.49 7.11
CA LEU A 38 -3.25 12.71 8.27
C LEU A 38 -3.50 13.56 9.53
N GLY A 39 -3.00 14.80 9.55
CA GLY A 39 -3.22 15.75 10.66
C GLY A 39 -4.20 16.87 10.33
N VAL A 40 -4.92 16.78 9.21
CA VAL A 40 -5.93 17.77 8.82
C VAL A 40 -7.27 17.38 9.44
N ASP A 41 -7.92 18.33 10.13
CA ASP A 41 -9.18 18.11 10.85
C ASP A 41 -10.24 17.35 10.01
N ILE A 42 -10.43 17.71 8.75
CA ILE A 42 -11.43 17.06 7.89
C ILE A 42 -11.10 15.57 7.62
N VAL A 43 -9.81 15.22 7.54
CA VAL A 43 -9.36 13.84 7.36
C VAL A 43 -9.58 13.06 8.65
N GLU A 44 -9.20 13.63 9.80
CA GLU A 44 -9.41 13.00 11.11
C GLU A 44 -10.91 12.77 11.40
N GLU A 45 -11.78 13.73 11.02
CA GLU A 45 -13.23 13.62 11.20
C GLU A 45 -13.86 12.52 10.33
N HIS A 46 -13.25 12.20 9.19
CA HIS A 46 -13.74 11.20 8.23
C HIS A 46 -12.97 9.87 8.30
N GLU A 47 -12.01 9.76 9.20
CA GLU A 47 -11.33 8.51 9.50
C GLU A 47 -12.22 7.64 10.39
N HIS A 48 -12.69 6.51 9.84
CA HIS A 48 -13.57 5.59 10.56
C HIS A 48 -12.79 4.69 11.52
N VAL A 49 -11.65 4.20 11.05
CA VAL A 49 -10.67 3.42 11.80
C VAL A 49 -9.28 3.83 11.32
N PRO A 50 -8.23 3.67 12.15
CA PRO A 50 -6.86 3.96 11.73
C PRO A 50 -6.53 3.32 10.37
N GLY A 51 -6.21 4.14 9.37
CA GLY A 51 -5.91 3.67 8.01
C GLY A 51 -7.06 3.76 7.01
N GLU A 52 -8.29 4.13 7.40
CA GLU A 52 -9.46 4.13 6.51
C GLU A 52 -10.25 5.45 6.57
N ILE A 53 -10.21 6.22 5.48
CA ILE A 53 -10.85 7.53 5.33
C ILE A 53 -12.06 7.41 4.40
N PHE A 54 -13.25 7.83 4.87
CA PHE A 54 -14.48 7.81 4.09
C PHE A 54 -14.63 9.06 3.20
N LEU A 55 -14.02 9.02 2.01
CA LEU A 55 -14.02 10.16 1.07
C LEU A 55 -15.42 10.57 0.61
N SER A 56 -16.35 9.62 0.43
CA SER A 56 -17.74 9.96 0.06
C SER A 56 -18.51 10.72 1.13
N GLY A 57 -18.01 10.76 2.37
CA GLY A 57 -18.56 11.59 3.44
C GLY A 57 -18.17 13.07 3.30
N ILE A 58 -17.07 13.36 2.62
CA ILE A 58 -16.51 14.70 2.47
C ILE A 58 -17.17 15.38 1.28
N SER A 59 -17.83 16.51 1.51
CA SER A 59 -18.39 17.29 0.41
C SER A 59 -17.32 18.08 -0.36
N ALA A 60 -17.67 18.50 -1.58
CA ALA A 60 -16.80 19.35 -2.39
C ALA A 60 -16.36 20.64 -1.67
N ASP A 61 -17.27 21.25 -0.90
CA ASP A 61 -17.02 22.50 -0.18
C ASP A 61 -16.22 22.30 1.12
N GLU A 62 -16.15 21.06 1.62
CA GLU A 62 -15.40 20.69 2.82
C GLU A 62 -13.95 20.27 2.52
N GLY A 63 -13.56 20.18 1.25
CA GLY A 63 -12.18 19.89 0.84
C GLY A 63 -11.98 18.56 0.13
N TYR A 64 -13.03 17.88 -0.34
CA TYR A 64 -12.91 16.64 -1.12
C TYR A 64 -11.92 16.79 -2.27
N PHE A 65 -12.03 17.87 -3.06
CA PHE A 65 -11.13 18.11 -4.19
C PHE A 65 -9.70 18.40 -3.74
N GLU A 66 -9.52 19.14 -2.65
CA GLU A 66 -8.19 19.45 -2.11
C GLU A 66 -7.44 18.17 -1.70
N ILE A 67 -8.15 17.24 -1.04
CA ILE A 67 -7.61 15.94 -0.65
C ILE A 67 -7.28 15.11 -1.90
N THR A 68 -8.23 14.96 -2.84
CA THR A 68 -8.03 14.08 -3.99
C THR A 68 -7.00 14.62 -4.99
N ASP A 69 -6.86 15.94 -5.13
CA ASP A 69 -5.88 16.57 -6.00
C ASP A 69 -4.45 16.46 -5.45
N ALA A 70 -4.31 16.26 -4.14
CA ALA A 70 -3.03 16.01 -3.49
C ALA A 70 -2.54 14.55 -3.62
N LEU A 71 -3.38 13.64 -4.12
CA LEU A 71 -3.01 12.24 -4.31
C LEU A 71 -2.22 12.05 -5.60
N GLU A 72 -1.13 11.28 -5.53
CA GLU A 72 -0.29 10.99 -6.68
C GLU A 72 -0.48 9.54 -7.14
N SER A 73 -0.89 9.31 -8.39
CA SER A 73 -1.06 7.94 -8.90
C SER A 73 0.27 7.18 -8.99
N ILE A 74 0.26 5.93 -8.54
CA ILE A 74 1.40 5.02 -8.61
C ILE A 74 1.20 4.04 -9.76
N ASP A 75 2.25 3.85 -10.57
CA ASP A 75 2.35 2.71 -11.47
C ASP A 75 2.76 1.46 -10.67
N ILE A 76 1.75 0.69 -10.24
CA ILE A 76 1.96 -0.45 -9.35
C ILE A 76 2.84 -1.55 -9.98
N ASP A 77 2.77 -1.72 -11.30
CA ASP A 77 3.56 -2.74 -12.00
C ASP A 77 5.05 -2.39 -11.98
N LYS A 78 5.39 -1.10 -12.10
CA LYS A 78 6.78 -0.64 -11.92
C LYS A 78 7.27 -0.83 -10.50
N LEU A 79 6.42 -0.62 -9.50
CA LEU A 79 6.80 -0.86 -8.10
C LEU A 79 7.05 -2.35 -7.86
N PHE A 80 6.25 -3.23 -8.45
CA PHE A 80 6.50 -4.67 -8.43
C PHE A 80 7.82 -5.04 -9.12
N ASP A 81 8.11 -4.45 -10.29
CA ASP A 81 9.38 -4.67 -11.02
C ASP A 81 10.57 -4.25 -10.16
N GLN A 82 10.49 -3.06 -9.55
CA GLN A 82 11.55 -2.53 -8.69
C GLN A 82 11.81 -3.45 -7.48
N VAL A 83 10.76 -3.89 -6.79
CA VAL A 83 10.92 -4.79 -5.64
C VAL A 83 11.45 -6.17 -6.06
N GLU A 84 11.07 -6.68 -7.24
CA GLU A 84 11.64 -7.91 -7.78
C GLU A 84 13.14 -7.75 -8.06
N ASP A 85 13.55 -6.67 -8.73
CA ASP A 85 14.94 -6.41 -9.13
C ASP A 85 15.87 -6.14 -7.93
N GLU A 86 15.36 -5.47 -6.90
CA GLU A 86 16.15 -5.07 -5.73
C GLU A 86 16.16 -6.11 -4.60
N SER A 87 15.42 -7.22 -4.74
CA SER A 87 15.27 -8.22 -3.69
C SER A 87 15.63 -9.65 -4.14
N VAL A 88 15.37 -10.61 -3.24
CA VAL A 88 15.51 -12.05 -3.52
C VAL A 88 14.17 -12.69 -3.92
N TYR A 89 13.13 -11.87 -4.05
CA TYR A 89 11.79 -12.31 -4.35
C TYR A 89 11.66 -12.66 -5.84
N SER A 90 10.79 -13.62 -6.13
CA SER A 90 10.21 -13.77 -7.47
C SER A 90 9.08 -12.77 -7.66
N ARG A 91 8.66 -12.51 -8.91
CA ARG A 91 7.52 -11.65 -9.24
C ARG A 91 6.32 -11.78 -8.30
N ARG A 92 5.80 -12.99 -8.11
CA ARG A 92 4.61 -13.22 -7.25
C ARG A 92 4.86 -12.93 -5.77
N GLU A 93 6.09 -13.15 -5.30
CA GLU A 93 6.47 -12.82 -3.93
C GLU A 93 6.62 -11.29 -3.77
N ALA A 94 7.14 -10.59 -4.77
CA ALA A 94 7.21 -9.13 -4.80
C ALA A 94 5.82 -8.50 -4.81
N GLU A 95 4.91 -8.99 -5.66
CA GLU A 95 3.51 -8.53 -5.72
C GLU A 95 2.81 -8.62 -4.35
N VAL A 96 2.85 -9.79 -3.69
CA VAL A 96 2.21 -9.93 -2.38
C VAL A 96 2.92 -9.14 -1.28
N ALA A 97 4.24 -8.97 -1.38
CA ALA A 97 5.01 -8.18 -0.42
C ALA A 97 4.72 -6.68 -0.55
N VAL A 98 4.55 -6.17 -1.77
CA VAL A 98 4.15 -4.78 -2.01
C VAL A 98 2.73 -4.55 -1.54
N LEU A 99 1.76 -5.36 -1.99
CA LEU A 99 0.35 -5.14 -1.65
C LEU A 99 0.08 -5.29 -0.15
N GLY A 100 0.63 -6.31 0.50
CA GLY A 100 0.42 -6.53 1.94
C GLY A 100 1.40 -5.77 2.84
N GLY A 101 2.59 -5.45 2.35
CA GLY A 101 3.63 -4.81 3.15
C GLY A 101 3.67 -3.30 3.03
N LEU A 102 3.34 -2.75 1.85
CA LEU A 102 3.35 -1.30 1.62
C LEU A 102 1.95 -0.70 1.71
N PHE A 103 0.95 -1.34 1.10
CA PHE A 103 -0.45 -0.87 1.10
C PHE A 103 -1.31 -1.46 2.22
N ASP A 104 -0.73 -2.27 3.11
CA ASP A 104 -1.40 -2.96 4.23
C ASP A 104 -2.68 -3.75 3.85
N LEU A 105 -2.74 -4.25 2.61
CA LEU A 105 -3.92 -4.98 2.14
C LEU A 105 -4.02 -6.37 2.78
N SER A 106 -5.26 -6.79 3.06
CA SER A 106 -5.53 -8.12 3.59
C SER A 106 -5.28 -9.22 2.55
N GLN A 107 -5.10 -10.46 3.03
CA GLN A 107 -4.93 -11.62 2.14
C GLN A 107 -6.10 -11.83 1.17
N ASP A 108 -7.31 -11.41 1.55
CA ASP A 108 -8.50 -11.55 0.70
C ASP A 108 -8.52 -10.49 -0.40
N GLU A 109 -8.11 -9.26 -0.09
CA GLU A 109 -7.97 -8.19 -1.09
C GLU A 109 -6.85 -8.49 -2.08
N ILE A 110 -5.68 -8.94 -1.60
CA ILE A 110 -4.57 -9.35 -2.46
C ILE A 110 -5.01 -10.51 -3.38
N ALA A 111 -5.76 -11.46 -2.85
CA ALA A 111 -6.29 -12.58 -3.62
C ALA A 111 -7.23 -12.10 -4.74
N ALA A 112 -8.08 -11.11 -4.46
CA ALA A 112 -8.96 -10.52 -5.46
C ALA A 112 -8.17 -9.74 -6.54
N ILE A 113 -7.20 -8.92 -6.14
CA ILE A 113 -6.39 -8.10 -7.06
C ILE A 113 -5.55 -9.00 -8.00
N LEU A 114 -4.91 -10.04 -7.46
CA LEU A 114 -4.00 -10.89 -8.22
C LEU A 114 -4.69 -12.08 -8.92
N ASP A 115 -6.01 -12.21 -8.79
CA ASP A 115 -6.81 -13.36 -9.23
C ASP A 115 -6.23 -14.70 -8.73
N LEU A 116 -5.98 -14.76 -7.42
CA LEU A 116 -5.40 -15.90 -6.73
C LEU A 116 -6.34 -16.42 -5.63
N SER A 117 -6.13 -17.66 -5.20
CA SER A 117 -6.76 -18.13 -3.97
C SER A 117 -6.06 -17.54 -2.75
N LYS A 118 -6.81 -17.30 -1.66
CA LYS A 118 -6.25 -16.87 -0.36
C LYS A 118 -5.11 -17.79 0.12
N ASN A 119 -5.22 -19.09 -0.12
CA ASN A 119 -4.18 -20.05 0.25
C ASN A 119 -2.91 -19.87 -0.60
N THR A 120 -3.07 -19.54 -1.89
CA THR A 120 -1.95 -19.22 -2.77
C THR A 120 -1.24 -17.95 -2.29
N VAL A 121 -1.99 -16.89 -1.95
CA VAL A 121 -1.44 -15.66 -1.37
C VAL A 121 -0.66 -15.95 -0.10
N ARG A 122 -1.24 -16.71 0.84
CA ARG A 122 -0.57 -17.11 2.08
C ARG A 122 0.76 -17.84 1.80
N ASN A 123 0.78 -18.74 0.83
CA ASN A 123 1.99 -19.47 0.46
C ASN A 123 3.07 -18.54 -0.10
N HIS A 124 2.70 -17.55 -0.93
CA HIS A 124 3.66 -16.56 -1.44
C HIS A 124 4.20 -15.66 -0.33
N ILE A 125 3.35 -15.21 0.62
CA ILE A 125 3.80 -14.43 1.78
C ILE A 125 4.81 -15.25 2.61
N GLN A 126 4.53 -16.53 2.86
CA GLN A 126 5.46 -17.39 3.60
C GLN A 126 6.77 -17.59 2.84
N ALA A 127 6.71 -17.83 1.53
CA ALA A 127 7.90 -18.00 0.70
C ALA A 127 8.77 -16.74 0.65
N ALA A 128 8.16 -15.55 0.56
CA ALA A 128 8.86 -14.28 0.64
C ALA A 128 9.62 -14.14 1.97
N ARG A 129 8.94 -14.42 3.10
CA ARG A 129 9.57 -14.41 4.43
C ARG A 129 10.74 -15.39 4.54
N ASP A 130 10.55 -16.64 4.11
CA ASP A 130 11.58 -17.67 4.17
C ASP A 130 12.81 -17.30 3.34
N ARG A 131 12.62 -16.70 2.15
CA ARG A 131 13.72 -16.22 1.30
C ARG A 131 14.46 -15.05 1.94
N TRP A 132 13.73 -14.08 2.47
CA TRP A 132 14.34 -12.95 3.16
C TRP A 132 15.16 -13.42 4.36
N GLU A 133 14.61 -14.28 5.20
CA GLU A 133 15.33 -14.86 6.33
C GLU A 133 16.58 -15.64 5.90
N LYS A 134 16.48 -16.42 4.82
CA LYS A 134 17.62 -17.16 4.28
C LYS A 134 18.70 -16.21 3.78
N ALA A 135 18.32 -15.17 3.04
CA ALA A 135 19.24 -14.15 2.53
C ALA A 135 19.98 -13.46 3.69
N GLN A 136 19.28 -13.10 4.77
CA GLN A 136 19.88 -12.54 5.99
C GLN A 136 20.84 -13.52 6.68
N LYS A 137 20.51 -14.82 6.74
CA LYS A 137 21.39 -15.84 7.34
C LYS A 137 22.63 -16.14 6.48
N THR A 138 22.54 -15.98 5.16
CA THR A 138 23.68 -16.18 4.23
C THR A 138 24.54 -14.93 4.05
N ASN A 139 23.97 -13.73 4.19
CA ASN A 139 24.70 -12.47 4.26
C ASN A 139 25.08 -12.17 5.70
N ASN A 140 26.26 -12.64 6.14
CA ASN A 140 27.01 -12.00 7.22
C ASN A 140 27.47 -10.58 6.77
N TYR A 141 26.53 -9.69 6.47
CA TYR A 141 26.79 -8.28 6.27
C TYR A 141 26.17 -7.49 7.42
N THR A 142 27.05 -6.71 8.05
CA THR A 142 26.79 -5.81 9.15
C THR A 142 25.61 -4.90 8.81
N LYS A 143 24.67 -4.83 9.75
CA LYS A 143 23.60 -3.84 9.86
C LYS A 143 24.13 -2.43 9.49
N PRO A 144 23.39 -1.59 8.74
CA PRO A 144 23.65 -0.15 8.79
C PRO A 144 23.55 0.38 10.23
#